data_AF-A0A1F5KU66-F1
#
_entry.id   AF-A0A1F5KU66-F1
#
_cell.length_a   1.000
_cell.length_b   1.000
_cell.length_c   1.000
_cell.angle_alpha   90.00
_cell.angle_beta   90.00
_cell.angle_gamma   90.00
#
_symmetry.space_group_name_H-M   'P 1'
#
loop_
_entity.id
_entity.type
_entity.pdbx_description
1 polymer ?
#
loop_
_entity_poly.entity_id
_entity_poly.type
_entity_poly.pdbx_seq_one_letter_code
_entity_poly.pdbx_strand_id
1 'polypeptide(L)'
;MSNSEVQVIAPGLIKENGEFIYDPKKVAEEGTKRGITVITETAKDRKNKFNEGLVKEIHRKVAYYLPQIAGVYRGDEDVRLGKHRLVRGQVLKDRMYKFGTWLEEEVEGLKDRPEDLLGALRVACEAHYGLVSPQLHPFYDGNGRVARLLANGILMLNAHEFMFYGIRILPVPLVRQTAKGKDPYIEILNRANTTGTLNEFEVYIASLWLSNIRTMMSELNNRAKGKNNRTQGDRSLIGKFENRIEMLDSFIKEQTKPDSKNSRPYLVPDYFEINFLYKDV
;
A
#
# COMPACT_ATOMS: atom_id res chain seq x y z
N MET A 1 29.22 -9.74 41.21
CA MET A 1 27.95 -9.39 40.54
C MET A 1 28.12 -9.78 39.08
N SER A 2 27.31 -10.73 38.60
CA SER A 2 27.33 -11.16 37.19
C SER A 2 26.77 -10.03 36.35
N ASN A 3 27.58 -9.41 35.48
CA ASN A 3 27.05 -8.50 34.46
C ASN A 3 26.15 -9.32 33.54
N SER A 4 24.87 -8.99 33.47
CA SER A 4 23.97 -9.57 32.47
C SER A 4 24.46 -9.16 31.08
N GLU A 5 24.68 -10.15 30.22
CA GLU A 5 25.10 -9.90 28.84
C GLU A 5 23.84 -9.60 28.02
N VAL A 6 23.59 -8.31 27.79
CA VAL A 6 22.48 -7.82 26.98
C VAL A 6 23.00 -7.44 25.59
N GLN A 7 22.56 -8.17 24.58
CA GLN A 7 22.87 -7.90 23.18
C GLN A 7 21.62 -7.38 22.45
N VAL A 8 21.68 -6.17 21.88
CA VAL A 8 20.60 -5.66 21.03
C VAL A 8 20.75 -6.23 19.63
N ILE A 9 19.74 -6.99 19.17
CA ILE A 9 19.73 -7.59 17.83
C ILE A 9 19.01 -6.66 16.85
N ALA A 10 17.87 -6.11 17.27
CA ALA A 10 17.08 -5.13 16.52
C ALA A 10 16.24 -4.26 17.48
N PRO A 11 15.73 -3.10 17.04
CA PRO A 11 14.75 -2.34 17.82
C PRO A 11 13.54 -3.19 18.21
N GLY A 12 13.42 -3.51 19.50
CA GLY A 12 12.39 -4.42 20.02
C GLY A 12 12.74 -5.92 19.97
N LEU A 13 13.98 -6.29 19.66
CA LEU A 13 14.49 -7.65 19.79
C LEU A 13 15.88 -7.62 20.43
N ILE A 14 15.96 -8.09 21.68
CA ILE A 14 17.22 -8.17 22.41
C ILE A 14 17.44 -9.61 22.88
N LYS A 15 18.70 -9.97 23.09
CA LYS A 15 19.10 -11.23 23.71
C LYS A 15 19.68 -10.90 25.07
N GLU A 16 19.05 -11.38 26.13
CA GLU A 16 19.48 -11.18 27.51
C GLU A 16 19.72 -12.54 28.16
N ASN A 17 20.94 -12.79 28.64
CA ASN A 17 21.31 -14.05 29.30
C ASN A 17 21.00 -15.32 28.46
N GLY A 18 21.07 -15.21 27.14
CA GLY A 18 20.76 -16.32 26.22
C GLY A 18 19.31 -16.37 25.73
N GLU A 19 18.39 -15.66 26.38
CA GLU A 19 16.97 -15.62 26.02
C GLU A 19 16.64 -14.44 25.09
N PHE A 20 15.71 -14.65 24.15
CA PHE A 20 15.25 -13.59 23.26
C PHE A 20 14.04 -12.88 23.87
N ILE A 21 14.16 -11.57 24.06
CA ILE A 21 13.06 -10.68 24.47
C ILE A 21 12.58 -9.93 23.22
N TYR A 22 11.31 -10.15 22.87
CA TYR A 22 10.70 -9.66 21.63
C TYR A 22 9.49 -8.77 21.92
N ASP A 23 9.57 -7.51 21.49
CA ASP A 23 8.48 -6.54 21.40
C ASP A 23 7.97 -6.49 19.94
N PRO A 24 6.92 -7.25 19.60
CA PRO A 24 6.42 -7.33 18.23
C PRO A 24 5.96 -5.98 17.68
N LYS A 25 5.49 -5.07 18.53
CA LYS A 25 4.99 -3.76 18.11
C LYS A 25 6.16 -2.88 17.67
N LYS A 26 7.20 -2.76 18.49
CA LYS A 26 8.40 -1.97 18.15
C LYS A 26 9.08 -2.49 16.89
N VAL A 27 9.20 -3.81 16.77
CA VAL A 27 9.79 -4.43 15.59
C VAL A 27 8.98 -4.12 14.32
N ALA A 28 7.65 -4.25 14.39
CA ALA A 28 6.78 -3.94 13.27
C ALA A 28 6.79 -2.44 12.88
N GLU A 29 6.83 -1.55 13.87
CA GLU A 29 6.94 -0.11 13.67
C GLU A 29 8.24 0.27 12.96
N GLU A 30 9.37 -0.27 13.44
CA GLU A 30 10.68 -0.02 12.83
C GLU A 30 10.77 -0.55 11.40
N GLY A 31 10.30 -1.77 11.14
CA GLY A 31 10.25 -2.33 9.80
C GLY A 31 9.38 -1.49 8.85
N THR A 32 8.27 -0.94 9.36
CA THR A 32 7.40 -0.04 8.60
C THR A 32 8.11 1.28 8.29
N LYS A 33 8.80 1.90 9.24
CA LYS A 33 9.59 3.14 9.00
C LYS A 33 10.65 2.94 7.92
N ARG A 34 11.36 1.81 7.96
CA ARG A 34 12.35 1.45 6.92
C ARG A 34 11.70 1.26 5.56
N GLY A 35 10.55 0.59 5.51
CA GLY A 35 9.77 0.42 4.29
C GLY A 35 9.24 1.74 3.70
N ILE A 36 8.81 2.68 4.55
CA ILE A 36 8.40 4.04 4.15
C ILE A 36 9.57 4.76 3.46
N THR A 37 10.79 4.62 3.99
CA THR A 37 11.97 5.24 3.37
C THR A 37 12.17 4.74 1.95
N VAL A 38 12.21 3.41 1.76
CA VAL A 38 12.37 2.79 0.43
C VAL A 38 11.28 3.23 -0.55
N ILE A 39 10.00 3.15 -0.15
CA ILE A 39 8.92 3.46 -1.08
C ILE A 39 8.87 4.95 -1.44
N THR A 40 9.15 5.83 -0.47
CA THR A 40 9.15 7.27 -0.73
C THR A 40 10.33 7.68 -1.62
N GLU A 41 11.50 7.06 -1.47
CA GLU A 41 12.64 7.24 -2.38
C GLU A 41 12.36 6.68 -3.76
N THR A 42 11.73 5.51 -3.86
CA THR A 42 11.32 4.94 -5.14
C THR A 42 10.37 5.88 -5.86
N ALA A 43 9.31 6.35 -5.19
CA ALA A 43 8.33 7.27 -5.77
C ALA A 43 8.87 8.69 -6.06
N LYS A 44 10.06 9.07 -5.57
CA LYS A 44 10.72 10.35 -5.93
C LYS A 44 11.17 10.38 -7.38
N ASP A 45 11.80 9.30 -7.79
CA ASP A 45 12.49 9.23 -9.06
C ASP A 45 11.65 8.40 -10.02
N ARG A 46 11.12 9.06 -11.06
CA ARG A 46 10.30 8.40 -12.08
C ARG A 46 11.05 7.30 -12.82
N LYS A 47 12.38 7.25 -12.77
CA LYS A 47 13.17 6.17 -13.37
C LYS A 47 13.10 4.86 -12.56
N ASN A 48 12.73 4.93 -11.29
CA ASN A 48 12.63 3.75 -10.45
C ASN A 48 11.41 2.91 -10.84
N LYS A 49 11.62 1.60 -10.90
CA LYS A 49 10.60 0.64 -11.33
C LYS A 49 9.81 0.11 -10.14
N PHE A 50 8.50 -0.04 -10.34
CA PHE A 50 7.62 -0.74 -9.42
C PHE A 50 7.43 -2.16 -9.97
N ASN A 51 8.16 -3.12 -9.42
CA ASN A 51 8.14 -4.50 -9.91
C ASN A 51 8.41 -5.50 -8.77
N GLU A 52 8.58 -6.78 -9.12
CA GLU A 52 8.88 -7.85 -8.16
C GLU A 52 10.09 -7.52 -7.26
N GLY A 53 11.13 -6.91 -7.84
CA GLY A 53 12.35 -6.52 -7.13
C GLY A 53 12.07 -5.52 -6.01
N LEU A 54 11.25 -4.50 -6.29
CA LEU A 54 10.81 -3.53 -5.29
C LEU A 54 9.98 -4.20 -4.18
N VAL A 55 9.04 -5.09 -4.53
CA VAL A 55 8.25 -5.83 -3.54
C VAL A 55 9.14 -6.59 -2.56
N LYS A 56 10.17 -7.28 -3.09
CA LYS A 56 11.16 -7.98 -2.26
C LYS A 56 12.01 -7.03 -1.42
N GLU A 57 12.39 -5.86 -1.94
CA GLU A 57 13.16 -4.86 -1.19
C GLU A 57 12.35 -4.28 -0.03
N ILE A 58 11.08 -3.92 -0.26
CA ILE A 58 10.18 -3.48 0.80
C ILE A 58 10.05 -4.58 1.86
N HIS A 59 9.86 -5.84 1.44
CA HIS A 59 9.77 -6.95 2.38
C HIS A 59 11.06 -7.15 3.18
N ARG A 60 12.25 -6.98 2.57
CA ARG A 60 13.53 -7.02 3.31
C ARG A 60 13.58 -5.98 4.43
N LYS A 61 13.03 -4.79 4.22
CA LYS A 61 12.94 -3.76 5.26
C LYS A 61 11.88 -4.09 6.32
N VAL A 62 10.73 -4.60 5.90
CA VAL A 62 9.63 -4.95 6.81
C VAL A 62 10.00 -6.11 7.73
N ALA A 63 10.69 -7.12 7.20
CA ALA A 63 11.10 -8.34 7.89
C ALA A 63 12.60 -8.32 8.29
N TYR A 64 13.19 -7.13 8.46
CA TYR A 64 14.63 -6.94 8.70
C TYR A 64 15.18 -7.74 9.91
N TYR A 65 14.32 -8.06 10.87
CA TYR A 65 14.62 -8.80 12.08
C TYR A 65 14.63 -10.33 11.89
N LEU A 66 14.22 -10.82 10.72
CA LEU A 66 14.25 -12.24 10.32
C LEU A 66 14.97 -12.38 8.97
N PRO A 67 16.31 -12.19 8.94
CA PRO A 67 17.09 -12.16 7.69
C PRO A 67 16.92 -13.40 6.81
N GLN A 68 16.62 -14.56 7.41
CA GLN A 68 16.41 -15.83 6.71
C GLN A 68 15.15 -15.88 5.83
N ILE A 69 14.12 -15.07 6.15
CA ILE A 69 12.89 -14.97 5.35
C ILE A 69 12.75 -13.62 4.64
N ALA A 70 13.63 -12.65 4.96
CA ALA A 70 13.57 -11.29 4.46
C ALA A 70 13.77 -11.24 2.93
N GLY A 71 12.66 -11.08 2.20
CA GLY A 71 12.63 -10.93 0.74
C GLY A 71 12.61 -12.28 0.02
N VAL A 72 12.40 -13.36 0.78
CA VAL A 72 12.35 -14.73 0.30
C VAL A 72 10.89 -15.19 0.27
N TYR A 73 10.47 -15.77 -0.84
CA TYR A 73 9.12 -16.33 -0.94
C TYR A 73 8.96 -17.56 -0.06
N ARG A 74 7.73 -17.76 0.42
CA ARG A 74 7.38 -18.95 1.18
C ARG A 74 7.52 -20.23 0.35
N GLY A 75 7.78 -21.33 1.04
CA GLY A 75 7.90 -22.66 0.43
C GLY A 75 6.57 -23.32 0.05
N ASP A 76 6.61 -24.64 -0.16
CA ASP A 76 5.49 -25.47 -0.62
C ASP A 76 4.55 -25.96 0.51
N GLU A 77 4.71 -25.40 1.71
CA GLU A 77 3.86 -25.70 2.86
C GLU A 77 2.38 -25.43 2.54
N ASP A 78 1.49 -26.26 3.10
CA ASP A 78 0.05 -26.07 2.99
C ASP A 78 -0.42 -24.96 3.92
N VAL A 79 -0.31 -23.72 3.46
CA VAL A 79 -0.69 -22.53 4.20
C VAL A 79 -2.09 -22.08 3.79
N ARG A 80 -2.88 -21.62 4.76
CA ARG A 80 -4.24 -21.10 4.54
C ARG A 80 -4.34 -19.63 4.96
N LEU A 81 -5.09 -18.86 4.18
CA LEU A 81 -5.54 -17.52 4.54
C LEU A 81 -7.05 -17.57 4.81
N GLY A 82 -7.41 -17.61 6.09
CA GLY A 82 -8.77 -17.92 6.51
C GLY A 82 -9.20 -19.29 5.95
N LYS A 83 -10.29 -19.33 5.19
CA LYS A 83 -10.78 -20.57 4.56
C LYS A 83 -10.05 -20.95 3.26
N HIS A 84 -9.32 -20.02 2.65
CA HIS A 84 -8.71 -20.21 1.33
C HIS A 84 -7.33 -20.83 1.45
N ARG A 85 -7.06 -21.87 0.65
CA ARG A 85 -5.71 -22.44 0.50
C ARG A 85 -4.87 -21.50 -0.37
N LEU A 86 -3.64 -21.23 0.07
CA LEU A 86 -2.71 -20.42 -0.72
C LEU A 86 -2.12 -21.23 -1.88
N VAL A 87 -1.69 -20.55 -2.94
CA VAL A 87 -0.93 -21.18 -4.02
C VAL A 87 0.36 -21.84 -3.48
N ARG A 88 0.82 -22.96 -4.05
CA ARG A 88 2.09 -23.57 -3.62
C ARG A 88 3.31 -22.73 -4.04
N GLY A 89 4.39 -22.83 -3.28
CA GLY A 89 5.65 -22.10 -3.51
C GLY A 89 6.25 -22.32 -4.90
N GLN A 90 6.13 -23.52 -5.46
CA GLN A 90 6.58 -23.87 -6.82
C GLN A 90 5.98 -22.96 -7.90
N VAL A 91 4.68 -22.68 -7.81
CA VAL A 91 3.95 -21.84 -8.77
C VAL A 91 4.05 -20.35 -8.40
N LEU A 92 4.32 -20.05 -7.13
CA LEU A 92 4.38 -18.69 -6.62
C LEU A 92 5.45 -17.84 -7.31
N LYS A 93 6.61 -18.41 -7.63
CA LYS A 93 7.70 -17.68 -8.32
C LYS A 93 7.26 -17.14 -9.68
N ASP A 94 6.67 -17.99 -10.52
CA ASP A 94 6.14 -17.59 -11.84
C ASP A 94 5.03 -16.53 -11.71
N ARG A 95 4.12 -16.74 -10.76
CA ARG A 95 3.03 -15.79 -10.49
C ARG A 95 3.53 -14.43 -10.01
N MET A 96 4.55 -14.40 -9.16
CA MET A 96 5.15 -13.16 -8.69
C MET A 96 5.92 -12.43 -9.80
N TYR A 97 6.55 -13.16 -10.72
CA TYR A 97 7.17 -12.59 -11.91
C TYR A 97 6.12 -11.91 -12.80
N LYS A 98 5.02 -12.61 -13.09
CA LYS A 98 3.89 -12.08 -13.88
C LYS A 98 3.24 -10.86 -13.22
N PHE A 99 2.94 -10.96 -11.91
CA PHE A 99 2.46 -9.84 -11.12
C PHE A 99 3.43 -8.65 -11.15
N GLY A 100 4.74 -8.90 -11.03
CA GLY A 100 5.76 -7.86 -11.10
C GLY A 100 5.85 -7.17 -12.46
N THR A 101 5.60 -7.92 -13.54
CA THR A 101 5.54 -7.39 -14.92
C THR A 101 4.31 -6.52 -15.11
N TRP A 102 3.12 -7.03 -14.74
CA TRP A 102 1.88 -6.26 -14.74
C TRP A 102 2.00 -4.96 -13.93
N LEU A 103 2.60 -5.05 -12.74
CA LEU A 103 2.80 -3.90 -11.87
C LEU A 103 3.70 -2.85 -12.52
N GLU A 104 4.77 -3.27 -13.21
CA GLU A 104 5.69 -2.36 -13.88
C GLU A 104 5.00 -1.63 -15.04
N GLU A 105 4.23 -2.36 -15.86
CA GLU A 105 3.49 -1.82 -16.99
C GLU A 105 2.42 -0.81 -16.56
N GLU A 106 1.57 -1.17 -15.59
CA GLU A 106 0.52 -0.30 -15.07
C GLU A 106 1.11 0.97 -14.45
N VAL A 107 2.20 0.83 -13.69
CA VAL A 107 2.84 1.97 -13.04
C VAL A 107 3.56 2.87 -14.04
N GLU A 108 4.17 2.35 -15.12
CA GLU A 108 4.69 3.21 -16.19
C GLU A 108 3.57 3.99 -16.89
N GLY A 109 2.44 3.34 -17.18
CA GLY A 109 1.28 4.03 -17.74
C GLY A 109 0.71 5.15 -16.86
N LEU A 110 0.88 5.07 -15.53
CA LEU A 110 0.55 6.15 -14.59
C LEU A 110 1.60 7.26 -14.56
N LYS A 111 2.87 6.93 -14.78
CA LYS A 111 3.94 7.93 -14.89
C LYS A 111 3.81 8.78 -16.15
N ASP A 112 3.07 8.37 -17.16
CA ASP A 112 2.76 9.25 -18.29
C ASP A 112 1.54 10.14 -18.05
N ARG A 113 0.76 9.89 -16.98
CA ARG A 113 -0.51 10.57 -16.66
C ARG A 113 -0.56 11.01 -15.18
N PRO A 114 0.29 11.95 -14.75
CA PRO A 114 0.44 12.33 -13.33
C PRO A 114 -0.84 12.83 -12.66
N GLU A 115 -1.84 13.30 -13.42
CA GLU A 115 -3.14 13.76 -12.96
C GLU A 115 -4.22 12.65 -12.83
N ASP A 116 -3.94 11.42 -13.28
CA ASP A 116 -4.89 10.30 -13.22
C ASP A 116 -5.02 9.72 -11.79
N LEU A 117 -5.69 10.47 -10.92
CA LEU A 117 -5.98 10.10 -9.55
C LEU A 117 -6.72 8.76 -9.43
N LEU A 118 -7.72 8.54 -10.29
CA LEU A 118 -8.58 7.36 -10.22
C LEU A 118 -7.86 6.12 -10.77
N GLY A 119 -7.05 6.27 -11.83
CA GLY A 119 -6.14 5.22 -12.28
C GLY A 119 -5.12 4.85 -11.22
N ALA A 120 -4.57 5.83 -10.49
CA ALA A 120 -3.66 5.57 -9.37
C ALA A 120 -4.33 4.78 -8.24
N LEU A 121 -5.56 5.18 -7.87
CA LEU A 121 -6.39 4.48 -6.88
C LEU A 121 -6.61 3.03 -7.29
N ARG A 122 -7.02 2.83 -8.54
CA ARG A 122 -7.26 1.52 -9.15
C ARG A 122 -6.04 0.61 -9.04
N VAL A 123 -4.91 1.03 -9.62
CA VAL A 123 -3.66 0.23 -9.65
C VAL A 123 -3.15 -0.02 -8.23
N ALA A 124 -3.28 0.94 -7.31
CA ALA A 124 -2.92 0.76 -5.91
C ALA A 124 -3.79 -0.31 -5.22
N CYS A 125 -5.09 -0.32 -5.47
CA CYS A 125 -6.03 -1.32 -4.94
C CYS A 125 -5.77 -2.71 -5.50
N GLU A 126 -5.51 -2.83 -6.80
CA GLU A 126 -5.17 -4.09 -7.46
C GLU A 126 -3.83 -4.64 -6.95
N ALA A 127 -2.77 -3.84 -6.97
CA ALA A 127 -1.45 -4.26 -6.49
C ALA A 127 -1.51 -4.68 -5.01
N HIS A 128 -2.26 -3.94 -4.20
CA HIS A 128 -2.50 -4.30 -2.82
C HIS A 128 -3.22 -5.65 -2.70
N TYR A 129 -4.37 -5.80 -3.36
CA TYR A 129 -5.17 -7.02 -3.31
C TYR A 129 -4.35 -8.22 -3.78
N GLY A 130 -3.63 -8.11 -4.91
CA GLY A 130 -2.77 -9.16 -5.44
C GLY A 130 -1.87 -9.74 -4.34
N LEU A 131 -1.12 -8.90 -3.64
CA LEU A 131 -0.17 -9.31 -2.60
C LEU A 131 -0.81 -9.94 -1.35
N VAL A 132 -2.06 -9.61 -1.03
CA VAL A 132 -2.78 -10.18 0.13
C VAL A 132 -3.75 -11.30 -0.25
N SER A 133 -4.02 -11.50 -1.53
CA SER A 133 -4.93 -12.51 -2.05
C SER A 133 -4.37 -13.93 -1.90
N PRO A 134 -5.23 -14.96 -1.85
CA PRO A 134 -4.80 -16.37 -1.85
C PRO A 134 -3.97 -16.79 -3.07
N GLN A 135 -4.04 -16.03 -4.17
CA GLN A 135 -3.37 -16.35 -5.43
C GLN A 135 -1.87 -16.04 -5.42
N LEU A 136 -1.42 -15.13 -4.54
CA LEU A 136 0.00 -14.81 -4.33
C LEU A 136 0.39 -15.06 -2.88
N HIS A 137 0.04 -14.12 -1.98
CA HIS A 137 0.42 -14.09 -0.56
C HIS A 137 1.89 -14.55 -0.36
N PRO A 138 2.87 -13.83 -0.95
CA PRO A 138 4.15 -14.42 -1.32
C PRO A 138 5.11 -14.72 -0.16
N PHE A 139 4.93 -14.08 1.00
CA PHE A 139 5.84 -14.18 2.13
C PHE A 139 5.21 -14.92 3.31
N TYR A 140 6.03 -15.43 4.23
CA TYR A 140 5.57 -16.08 5.47
C TYR A 140 4.84 -15.10 6.41
N ASP A 141 5.31 -13.85 6.48
CA ASP A 141 4.69 -12.76 7.22
C ASP A 141 4.93 -11.45 6.44
N GLY A 142 4.24 -10.38 6.80
CA GLY A 142 4.52 -9.05 6.27
C GLY A 142 3.77 -8.69 4.98
N ASN A 143 3.03 -9.62 4.37
CA ASN A 143 2.29 -9.38 3.11
C ASN A 143 1.41 -8.13 3.18
N GLY A 144 0.60 -7.98 4.21
CA GLY A 144 -0.24 -6.77 4.39
C GLY A 144 0.56 -5.48 4.64
N ARG A 145 1.75 -5.56 5.24
CA ARG A 145 2.63 -4.37 5.42
C ARG A 145 3.24 -3.96 4.08
N VAL A 146 3.75 -4.93 3.31
CA VAL A 146 4.29 -4.69 1.96
C VAL A 146 3.21 -4.16 1.03
N ALA A 147 2.01 -4.77 1.01
CA ALA A 147 0.89 -4.35 0.17
C ALA A 147 0.48 -2.89 0.43
N ARG A 148 0.34 -2.50 1.71
CA ARG A 148 0.00 -1.11 2.07
C ARG A 148 1.10 -0.11 1.73
N LEU A 149 2.37 -0.49 1.88
CA LEU A 149 3.50 0.35 1.50
C LEU A 149 3.53 0.54 -0.02
N LEU A 150 3.42 -0.55 -0.79
CA LEU A 150 3.40 -0.52 -2.25
C LEU A 150 2.25 0.35 -2.77
N ALA A 151 1.03 0.13 -2.28
CA ALA A 151 -0.14 0.92 -2.63
C ALA A 151 0.08 2.42 -2.39
N ASN A 152 0.60 2.79 -1.22
CA ASN A 152 0.93 4.19 -0.95
C ASN A 152 1.98 4.74 -1.91
N GLY A 153 3.00 3.95 -2.28
CA GLY A 153 3.98 4.36 -3.28
C GLY A 153 3.37 4.67 -4.64
N ILE A 154 2.44 3.83 -5.10
CA ILE A 154 1.69 4.03 -6.35
C ILE A 154 0.88 5.32 -6.27
N LEU A 155 0.09 5.49 -5.20
CA LEU A 155 -0.70 6.70 -4.97
C LEU A 155 0.16 7.97 -4.92
N MET A 156 1.39 7.88 -4.41
CA MET A 156 2.34 9.00 -4.37
C MET A 156 2.81 9.46 -5.76
N LEU A 157 2.78 8.59 -6.78
CA LEU A 157 3.17 8.96 -8.15
C LEU A 157 2.23 10.01 -8.73
N ASN A 158 0.95 9.94 -8.38
CA ASN A 158 -0.08 10.86 -8.86
C ASN A 158 -0.44 11.90 -7.82
N ALA A 159 0.33 12.06 -6.76
CA ALA A 159 0.02 12.96 -5.65
C ALA A 159 1.16 13.96 -5.37
N HIS A 160 1.70 14.52 -6.46
CA HIS A 160 2.86 15.42 -6.45
C HIS A 160 2.65 16.69 -5.59
N GLU A 161 1.42 17.08 -5.30
CA GLU A 161 1.13 18.15 -4.33
C GLU A 161 1.45 17.79 -2.87
N PHE A 162 1.53 16.50 -2.52
CA PHE A 162 2.13 16.05 -1.26
C PHE A 162 3.67 16.15 -1.25
N MET A 163 4.26 16.97 -2.13
CA MET A 163 5.68 17.37 -2.07
C MET A 163 5.88 18.87 -1.85
N PHE A 164 4.82 19.67 -1.72
CA PHE A 164 4.97 21.11 -1.51
C PHE A 164 5.37 21.43 -0.05
N TYR A 165 6.39 22.28 0.13
CA TYR A 165 7.13 22.51 1.39
C TYR A 165 8.00 21.36 1.92
N GLY A 166 8.35 20.37 1.08
CA GLY A 166 9.25 19.29 1.47
C GLY A 166 8.65 18.26 2.45
N ILE A 167 7.35 18.37 2.76
CA ILE A 167 6.63 17.44 3.61
C ILE A 167 5.96 16.40 2.73
N ARG A 168 6.34 15.12 2.92
CA ARG A 168 5.71 13.97 2.26
C ARG A 168 4.76 13.30 3.22
N ILE A 169 3.48 13.34 2.89
CA ILE A 169 2.46 12.65 3.65
C ILE A 169 1.97 11.48 2.82
N LEU A 170 1.97 10.29 3.42
CA LEU A 170 1.42 9.11 2.78
C LEU A 170 -0.07 9.36 2.53
N PRO A 171 -0.55 9.16 1.29
CA PRO A 171 -1.92 9.50 0.90
C PRO A 171 -2.95 8.74 1.73
N VAL A 172 -2.65 7.50 2.13
CA VAL A 172 -3.51 6.68 2.99
C VAL A 172 -2.79 6.43 4.33
N PRO A 173 -3.41 6.79 5.47
CA PRO A 173 -2.83 6.49 6.77
C PRO A 173 -2.65 4.98 6.91
N LEU A 174 -1.41 4.54 7.11
CA LEU A 174 -1.02 3.14 7.33
C LEU A 174 -1.52 2.68 8.70
N VAL A 175 -2.83 2.55 8.89
CA VAL A 175 -3.38 2.29 10.21
C VAL A 175 -4.30 1.08 10.14
N ARG A 176 -3.89 -0.02 10.80
CA ARG A 176 -4.86 -0.88 11.48
C ARG A 176 -5.56 0.04 12.46
N GLN A 177 -6.82 0.41 12.21
CA GLN A 177 -7.55 1.29 13.14
C GLN A 177 -7.57 0.67 14.53
N THR A 178 -6.80 1.27 15.44
CA THR A 178 -6.94 1.09 16.87
C THR A 178 -7.90 2.16 17.38
N ALA A 179 -9.20 2.00 17.16
CA ALA A 179 -10.22 2.77 17.87
C ALA A 179 -11.60 2.10 17.75
N LYS A 180 -11.98 1.35 18.80
CA LYS A 180 -13.36 0.99 19.23
C LYS A 180 -14.36 0.37 18.23
N GLY A 181 -13.98 0.13 16.97
CA GLY A 181 -14.79 -0.57 15.97
C GLY A 181 -13.98 -1.64 15.22
N LYS A 182 -14.67 -2.60 14.61
CA LYS A 182 -14.05 -3.61 13.74
C LYS A 182 -13.76 -2.96 12.39
N ASP A 183 -12.47 -2.74 12.09
CA ASP A 183 -12.03 -2.27 10.77
C ASP A 183 -12.56 -3.21 9.66
N PRO A 184 -13.36 -2.72 8.70
CA PRO A 184 -14.00 -3.58 7.70
C PRO A 184 -13.01 -4.13 6.68
N TYR A 185 -11.76 -3.68 6.68
CA TYR A 185 -10.71 -4.06 5.72
C TYR A 185 -10.63 -5.58 5.48
N ILE A 186 -10.57 -6.39 6.53
CA ILE A 186 -10.46 -7.86 6.38
C ILE A 186 -11.73 -8.46 5.76
N GLU A 187 -12.90 -7.93 6.12
CA GLU A 187 -14.18 -8.42 5.59
C GLU A 187 -14.33 -8.05 4.11
N ILE A 188 -13.93 -6.85 3.72
CA ILE A 188 -13.90 -6.39 2.33
C ILE A 188 -12.99 -7.29 1.49
N LEU A 189 -11.77 -7.59 1.97
CA LEU A 189 -10.87 -8.50 1.26
C LEU A 189 -11.41 -9.92 1.16
N ASN A 190 -12.10 -10.41 2.20
CA ASN A 190 -12.74 -11.73 2.16
C ASN A 190 -13.91 -11.78 1.16
N ARG A 191 -14.66 -10.68 1.02
CA ARG A 191 -15.67 -10.56 -0.04
C ARG A 191 -15.03 -10.56 -1.41
N ALA A 192 -13.97 -9.78 -1.63
CA ALA A 192 -13.20 -9.78 -2.88
C ALA A 192 -12.66 -11.19 -3.24
N ASN A 193 -12.16 -11.95 -2.25
CA ASN A 193 -11.74 -13.34 -2.45
C ASN A 193 -12.88 -14.29 -2.88
N THR A 194 -14.13 -13.90 -2.66
CA THR A 194 -15.33 -14.69 -2.99
C THR A 194 -15.99 -14.20 -4.28
N THR A 195 -16.07 -12.89 -4.48
CA THR A 195 -16.77 -12.26 -5.62
C THR A 195 -15.87 -12.01 -6.82
N GLY A 196 -14.56 -11.91 -6.62
CA GLY A 196 -13.62 -11.46 -7.65
C GLY A 196 -13.75 -9.98 -8.00
N THR A 197 -14.37 -9.17 -7.14
CA THR A 197 -14.59 -7.73 -7.35
C THR A 197 -13.87 -6.87 -6.33
N LEU A 198 -13.44 -5.68 -6.74
CA LEU A 198 -12.67 -4.72 -5.93
C LEU A 198 -13.40 -3.41 -5.63
N ASN A 199 -14.62 -3.17 -6.15
CA ASN A 199 -15.35 -1.90 -5.95
C ASN A 199 -15.42 -1.47 -4.47
N GLU A 200 -15.80 -2.39 -3.58
CA GLU A 200 -15.86 -2.08 -2.14
C GLU A 200 -14.49 -1.72 -1.55
N PHE A 201 -13.43 -2.34 -2.06
CA PHE A 201 -12.07 -2.05 -1.62
C PHE A 201 -11.58 -0.69 -2.13
N GLU A 202 -11.87 -0.35 -3.38
CA GLU A 202 -11.59 0.99 -3.93
C GLU A 202 -12.33 2.09 -3.17
N VAL A 203 -13.62 1.89 -2.88
CA VAL A 203 -14.42 2.84 -2.07
C VAL A 203 -13.82 3.01 -0.67
N TYR A 204 -13.38 1.92 -0.06
CA TYR A 204 -12.75 1.96 1.27
C TYR A 204 -11.43 2.74 1.24
N ILE A 205 -10.53 2.43 0.30
CA ILE A 205 -9.25 3.16 0.16
C ILE A 205 -9.49 4.64 -0.20
N ALA A 206 -10.42 4.93 -1.11
CA ALA A 206 -10.80 6.30 -1.46
C ALA A 206 -11.32 7.07 -0.25
N SER A 207 -12.14 6.43 0.60
CA SER A 207 -12.68 7.04 1.82
C SER A 207 -11.59 7.35 2.85
N LEU A 208 -10.62 6.46 3.01
CA LEU A 208 -9.45 6.70 3.87
C LEU A 208 -8.60 7.87 3.34
N TRP A 209 -8.36 7.91 2.02
CA TRP A 209 -7.60 8.98 1.38
C TRP A 209 -8.30 10.33 1.53
N LEU A 210 -9.61 10.37 1.25
CA LEU A 210 -10.45 11.55 1.40
C LEU A 210 -10.43 12.09 2.84
N SER A 211 -10.57 11.20 3.83
CA SER A 211 -10.49 11.57 5.25
C SER A 211 -9.13 12.17 5.62
N ASN A 212 -8.05 11.60 5.08
CA ASN A 212 -6.69 12.10 5.28
C ASN A 212 -6.50 13.49 4.66
N ILE A 213 -6.93 13.70 3.41
CA ILE A 213 -6.84 15.01 2.75
C ILE A 213 -7.64 16.07 3.54
N ARG A 214 -8.86 15.74 3.97
CA ARG A 214 -9.68 16.65 4.78
C ARG A 214 -9.02 17.01 6.12
N THR A 215 -8.38 16.05 6.76
CA THR A 215 -7.61 16.27 8.00
C THR A 215 -6.44 17.24 7.75
N MET A 216 -5.64 16.97 6.72
CA MET A 216 -4.53 17.83 6.32
C MET A 216 -4.98 19.26 5.96
N MET A 217 -6.09 19.38 5.22
CA MET A 217 -6.68 20.66 4.86
C MET A 217 -7.15 21.44 6.10
N SER A 218 -7.75 20.76 7.08
CA SER A 218 -8.13 21.35 8.37
C SER A 218 -6.92 21.87 9.15
N GLU A 219 -5.84 21.07 9.23
CA GLU A 219 -4.60 21.48 9.88
C GLU A 219 -3.94 22.70 9.20
N LEU A 220 -3.88 22.71 7.87
CA LEU A 220 -3.37 23.86 7.11
C LEU A 220 -4.20 25.12 7.37
N ASN A 221 -5.53 25.00 7.35
CA ASN A 221 -6.43 26.11 7.64
C ASN A 221 -6.25 26.64 9.06
N ASN A 222 -6.05 25.77 10.05
CA ASN A 222 -5.83 26.17 11.43
C ASN A 222 -4.48 26.88 11.63
N ARG A 223 -3.40 26.44 10.94
CA ARG A 223 -2.11 27.14 10.94
C ARG A 223 -2.22 28.55 10.34
N ALA A 224 -3.09 28.75 9.35
CA ALA A 224 -3.30 30.04 8.71
C ALA A 224 -4.11 31.04 9.55
N LYS A 225 -5.00 30.58 10.45
CA LYS A 225 -5.86 31.45 11.27
C LYS A 225 -5.11 32.38 12.24
N GLY A 226 -3.80 32.16 12.47
CA GLY A 226 -2.94 33.02 13.29
C GLY A 226 -1.92 33.86 12.51
N LYS A 227 -1.89 33.79 11.18
CA LYS A 227 -0.97 34.54 10.32
C LYS A 227 -1.76 35.21 9.20
N ASN A 228 -1.79 36.54 9.16
CA ASN A 228 -2.64 37.30 8.24
C ASN A 228 -2.34 37.17 6.74
N ASN A 229 -1.45 36.27 6.31
CA ASN A 229 -1.12 36.08 4.90
C ASN A 229 -0.92 34.60 4.57
N ARG A 230 -1.89 34.02 3.83
CA ARG A 230 -1.66 32.79 3.05
C ARG A 230 -0.75 33.13 1.89
N THR A 231 0.34 32.39 1.76
CA THR A 231 1.25 32.53 0.61
C THR A 231 0.57 32.06 -0.67
N GLN A 232 1.15 32.39 -1.83
CA GLN A 232 0.69 31.84 -3.12
C GLN A 232 0.81 30.30 -3.15
N GLY A 233 1.85 29.74 -2.52
CA GLY A 233 2.03 28.29 -2.37
C GLY A 233 0.89 27.63 -1.60
N ASP A 234 0.44 28.25 -0.51
CA ASP A 234 -0.68 27.75 0.30
C ASP A 234 -1.98 27.74 -0.51
N ARG A 235 -2.25 28.80 -1.28
CA ARG A 235 -3.46 28.89 -2.12
C ARG A 235 -3.46 27.82 -3.22
N SER A 236 -2.30 27.59 -3.86
CA SER A 236 -2.17 26.54 -4.87
C SER A 236 -2.37 25.15 -4.27
N LEU A 237 -1.80 24.87 -3.10
CA LEU A 237 -1.96 23.59 -2.41
C LEU A 237 -3.42 23.33 -2.01
N ILE A 238 -4.10 24.35 -1.48
CA ILE A 238 -5.52 24.27 -1.12
C ILE A 238 -6.38 23.94 -2.34
N GLY A 239 -6.20 24.64 -3.46
CA GLY A 239 -6.96 24.35 -4.68
C GLY A 239 -6.77 22.92 -5.20
N LYS A 240 -5.56 22.36 -5.05
CA LYS A 240 -5.31 20.95 -5.41
C LYS A 240 -5.99 19.97 -4.45
N PHE A 241 -6.02 20.27 -3.15
CA PHE A 241 -6.78 19.46 -2.18
C PHE A 241 -8.27 19.49 -2.46
N GLU A 242 -8.82 20.67 -2.77
CA GLU A 242 -10.23 20.84 -3.12
C GLU A 242 -10.61 20.00 -4.35
N ASN A 243 -9.81 20.07 -5.42
CA ASN A 243 -10.03 19.24 -6.61
C ASN A 243 -10.02 17.74 -6.27
N ARG A 244 -9.03 17.26 -5.51
CA ARG A 244 -8.98 15.83 -5.12
C ARG A 244 -10.14 15.39 -4.24
N ILE A 245 -10.56 16.26 -3.31
CA ILE A 245 -11.74 16.02 -2.49
C ILE A 245 -12.95 15.83 -3.40
N GLU A 246 -13.16 16.72 -4.37
CA GLU A 246 -14.27 16.64 -5.32
C GLU A 246 -14.23 15.35 -6.16
N MET A 247 -13.07 14.98 -6.70
CA MET A 247 -12.89 13.74 -7.47
C MET A 247 -13.20 12.49 -6.63
N LEU A 248 -12.64 12.40 -5.41
CA LEU A 248 -12.85 11.25 -4.52
C LEU A 248 -14.29 11.19 -4.00
N ASP A 249 -14.90 12.32 -3.62
CA ASP A 249 -16.30 12.39 -3.21
C ASP A 249 -17.23 11.93 -4.33
N SER A 250 -16.97 12.38 -5.57
CA SER A 250 -17.77 12.01 -6.74
C SER A 250 -17.65 10.51 -7.04
N PHE A 251 -16.42 9.97 -7.05
CA PHE A 251 -16.16 8.55 -7.21
C PHE A 251 -16.90 7.70 -6.15
N ILE A 252 -16.77 8.04 -4.86
CA ILE A 252 -17.42 7.32 -3.77
C ILE A 252 -18.95 7.37 -3.93
N LYS A 253 -19.52 8.54 -4.22
CA LYS A 253 -20.97 8.69 -4.43
C LYS A 253 -21.44 7.83 -5.60
N GLU A 254 -20.72 7.81 -6.71
CA GLU A 254 -21.08 7.01 -7.87
C GLU A 254 -21.07 5.50 -7.58
N GLN A 255 -20.05 5.01 -6.88
CA GLN A 255 -19.91 3.58 -6.55
C GLN A 255 -20.91 3.10 -5.47
N THR A 256 -21.42 4.01 -4.63
CA THR A 256 -22.34 3.67 -3.52
C THR A 256 -23.83 3.89 -3.84
N LYS A 257 -24.18 4.35 -5.04
CA LYS A 257 -25.58 4.60 -5.42
C LYS A 257 -26.45 3.33 -5.35
N PRO A 258 -27.60 3.36 -4.62
CA PRO A 258 -28.49 2.20 -4.44
C PRO A 258 -29.04 1.59 -5.73
N ASP A 259 -29.28 2.43 -6.75
CA ASP A 259 -29.88 2.04 -8.04
C ASP A 259 -28.85 1.79 -9.15
N SER A 260 -27.58 1.56 -8.80
CA SER A 260 -26.52 1.32 -9.78
C SER A 260 -26.60 -0.09 -10.41
N LYS A 261 -27.69 -0.37 -11.13
CA LYS A 261 -27.68 -1.40 -12.20
C LYS A 261 -26.57 -1.16 -13.25
N ASN A 262 -25.90 0.00 -13.19
CA ASN A 262 -24.79 0.44 -14.04
C ASN A 262 -23.41 0.51 -13.35
N SER A 263 -23.25 0.19 -12.05
CA SER A 263 -21.88 0.04 -11.52
C SER A 263 -21.30 -1.26 -12.08
N ARG A 264 -20.54 -1.15 -13.17
CA ARG A 264 -19.86 -2.32 -13.73
C ARG A 264 -18.97 -2.91 -12.64
N PRO A 265 -19.02 -4.23 -12.41
CA PRO A 265 -18.15 -4.86 -11.43
C PRO A 265 -16.71 -4.57 -11.82
N TYR A 266 -15.96 -3.97 -10.91
CA TYR A 266 -14.53 -3.78 -11.06
C TYR A 266 -13.85 -5.09 -10.68
N LEU A 267 -13.52 -5.88 -11.71
CA LEU A 267 -12.97 -7.22 -11.53
C LEU A 267 -11.52 -7.13 -11.06
N VAL A 268 -11.12 -8.10 -10.24
CA VAL A 268 -9.70 -8.34 -10.00
C VAL A 268 -9.03 -8.61 -11.36
N PRO A 269 -7.94 -7.92 -11.70
CA PRO A 269 -7.25 -8.14 -12.96
C PRO A 269 -6.64 -9.55 -12.97
N ASP A 270 -6.59 -10.17 -14.15
CA ASP A 270 -5.81 -11.38 -14.31
C ASP A 270 -4.32 -11.02 -14.42
N TYR A 271 -3.64 -11.03 -13.27
CA TYR A 271 -2.19 -10.76 -13.20
C TYR A 271 -1.36 -11.77 -13.99
N PHE A 272 -1.94 -12.89 -14.41
CA PHE A 272 -1.22 -14.05 -14.95
C PHE A 272 -1.43 -14.24 -16.44
N GLU A 273 -2.46 -13.63 -17.00
CA GLU A 273 -2.60 -13.44 -18.44
C GLU A 273 -1.67 -12.31 -18.87
N ILE A 274 -0.42 -12.66 -19.19
CA ILE A 274 0.42 -11.75 -19.97
C ILE A 274 -0.23 -11.69 -21.34
N ASN A 275 -0.90 -10.58 -21.64
CA ASN A 275 -1.18 -10.21 -23.01
C ASN A 275 0.17 -9.93 -23.69
N PHE A 276 0.81 -10.96 -24.24
CA PHE A 276 1.72 -10.80 -25.37
C PHE A 276 0.90 -10.39 -26.60
N LEU A 277 0.13 -9.31 -26.48
CA LEU A 277 -0.47 -8.66 -27.61
C LEU A 277 0.65 -7.81 -28.20
N TYR A 278 1.28 -8.36 -29.25
CA TYR A 278 1.70 -7.62 -30.43
C TYR A 278 1.55 -6.11 -30.28
N LYS A 279 2.57 -5.46 -29.69
CA LYS A 279 2.87 -4.09 -30.09
C LYS A 279 3.63 -4.26 -31.39
N ASP A 280 2.95 -3.91 -32.48
CA ASP A 280 3.34 -4.14 -33.86
C ASP A 280 4.80 -3.81 -34.18
N VAL A 281 5.29 -4.54 -35.19
CA VAL A 281 6.41 -4.22 -36.09
C VAL A 281 6.35 -2.77 -36.55
#